data_AF-A0A1Q2MD40-F1
#
_entry.id   AF-A0A1Q2MD40-F1
#
_cell.length_a   1.000
_cell.length_b   1.000
_cell.length_c   1.000
_cell.angle_alpha   90.00
_cell.angle_beta   90.00
_cell.angle_gamma   90.00
#
_symmetry.space_group_name_H-M   'P 1'
#
loop_
_entity.id
_entity.type
_entity.pdbx_description
1 polymer ?
#
loop_
_entity_poly.entity_id
_entity_poly.type
_entity_poly.pdbx_seq_one_letter_code
_entity_poly.pdbx_strand_id
1 'polypeptide(L)'
;MTDEKLKFGILGLTDNSKLFLECALKSEQFELAAVADDDYRAAESYAASLDCETESDFRQLVLKNQFDLLVVSEKNNSELGVIRLALENGTNICKIPPLSRNLAEAVDIYEIAASNQTFYMPVNLLKYSHGFHSFGEYIEQKGPENHGFYQALVQSYNYVDTASEDNRWKTDPNLAGGGVLLNGAFDIITTLVKSFGLPVDVYAVLTNQTSDNRIRSSLTEDCAFVTMTQQDNMLINISASRLAIPEKQKILLLGKEENVIAEPDFFQISNPCTGEIIRQEKFPFEKKLAITKFLNDLHSGILNNSIVNTSSEAAVKASALVDSAYISARTKMPENPEKQMKLLAKN
;
A
#
# COMPACT_ATOMS: atom_id res chain seq x y z
N MET A 1 17.94 -17.14 18.91
CA MET A 1 16.88 -16.29 18.36
C MET A 1 15.59 -16.89 18.88
N THR A 2 14.79 -16.13 19.61
CA THR A 2 13.62 -16.65 20.31
C THR A 2 12.61 -17.18 19.30
N ASP A 3 12.21 -18.45 19.49
CA ASP A 3 11.13 -19.18 18.80
C ASP A 3 9.73 -18.61 19.14
N GLU A 4 9.64 -17.31 19.41
CA GLU A 4 8.42 -16.69 19.90
C GLU A 4 7.45 -16.47 18.73
N LYS A 5 6.31 -17.16 18.77
CA LYS A 5 5.23 -16.97 17.81
C LYS A 5 4.45 -15.71 18.18
N LEU A 6 4.18 -14.88 17.20
CA LEU A 6 3.35 -13.69 17.38
C LEU A 6 1.87 -14.05 17.26
N LYS A 7 1.09 -13.69 18.27
CA LYS A 7 -0.35 -13.87 18.30
C LYS A 7 -1.00 -12.83 17.40
N PHE A 8 -1.80 -13.27 16.43
CA PHE A 8 -2.46 -12.34 15.52
C PHE A 8 -3.94 -12.62 15.30
N GLY A 9 -4.67 -11.59 14.88
CA GLY A 9 -6.06 -11.66 14.47
C GLY A 9 -6.27 -11.16 13.05
N ILE A 10 -7.41 -11.51 12.44
CA ILE A 10 -7.84 -10.98 11.15
C ILE A 10 -9.23 -10.36 11.27
N LEU A 11 -9.35 -9.14 10.75
CA LEU A 11 -10.61 -8.43 10.54
C LEU A 11 -10.90 -8.31 9.04
N GLY A 12 -11.93 -9.00 8.56
CA GLY A 12 -12.32 -9.09 7.15
C GLY A 12 -11.61 -10.24 6.42
N LEU A 13 -12.38 -11.20 5.90
CA LEU A 13 -11.95 -12.44 5.25
C LEU A 13 -12.05 -12.37 3.73
N THR A 14 -11.38 -11.37 3.15
CA THR A 14 -11.19 -11.24 1.70
C THR A 14 -10.19 -12.27 1.16
N ASP A 15 -10.13 -12.43 -0.16
CA ASP A 15 -9.14 -13.32 -0.78
C ASP A 15 -7.69 -12.95 -0.44
N ASN A 16 -7.41 -11.65 -0.26
CA ASN A 16 -6.08 -11.18 0.10
C ASN A 16 -5.74 -11.50 1.57
N SER A 17 -6.68 -11.33 2.50
CA SER A 17 -6.44 -11.68 3.91
C SER A 17 -6.39 -13.19 4.14
N LYS A 18 -7.19 -13.98 3.41
CA LYS A 18 -7.10 -15.45 3.41
C LYS A 18 -5.75 -15.94 2.88
N LEU A 19 -5.25 -15.35 1.80
CA LEU A 19 -3.92 -15.69 1.28
C LEU A 19 -2.81 -15.29 2.26
N PHE A 20 -2.93 -14.12 2.89
CA PHE A 20 -2.03 -13.68 3.94
C PHE A 20 -1.99 -14.70 5.09
N LEU A 21 -3.16 -15.11 5.55
CA LEU A 21 -3.33 -16.09 6.61
C LEU A 21 -2.68 -17.44 6.28
N GLU A 22 -2.93 -17.96 5.08
CA GLU A 22 -2.33 -19.20 4.61
C GLU A 22 -0.79 -19.16 4.71
N CYS A 23 -0.19 -18.05 4.30
CA CYS A 23 1.26 -17.84 4.40
C CYS A 23 1.73 -17.66 5.85
N ALA A 24 0.98 -16.95 6.69
CA ALA A 24 1.30 -16.73 8.10
C ALA A 24 1.33 -18.05 8.87
N LEU A 25 0.30 -18.89 8.72
CA LEU A 25 0.22 -20.20 9.37
C LEU A 25 1.35 -21.14 8.92
N LYS A 26 1.73 -21.09 7.64
CA LYS A 26 2.84 -21.89 7.09
C LYS A 26 4.22 -21.45 7.55
N SER A 27 4.39 -20.20 7.96
CA SER A 27 5.69 -19.67 8.41
C SER A 27 6.09 -20.19 9.79
N GLU A 28 5.14 -20.73 10.57
CA GLU A 28 5.29 -21.11 11.98
C GLU A 28 5.71 -19.96 12.92
N GLN A 29 5.83 -18.72 12.43
CA GLN A 29 6.16 -17.51 13.19
C GLN A 29 4.94 -16.82 13.82
N PHE A 30 3.74 -17.21 13.40
CA PHE A 30 2.49 -16.57 13.78
C PHE A 30 1.48 -17.60 14.27
N GLU A 31 0.70 -17.23 15.27
CA GLU A 31 -0.40 -18.02 15.83
C GLU A 31 -1.71 -17.27 15.66
N LEU A 32 -2.65 -17.83 14.89
CA LEU A 32 -3.96 -17.23 14.68
C LEU A 32 -4.81 -17.42 15.93
N ALA A 33 -5.20 -16.31 16.55
CA ALA A 33 -6.03 -16.35 17.75
C ALA A 33 -7.52 -16.19 17.44
N ALA A 34 -7.88 -15.25 16.57
CA ALA A 34 -9.28 -15.00 16.25
C ALA A 34 -9.47 -14.38 14.86
N VAL A 35 -10.65 -14.59 14.30
CA VAL A 35 -11.11 -13.96 13.06
C VAL A 35 -12.46 -13.26 13.26
N ALA A 36 -12.71 -12.21 12.49
CA ALA A 36 -14.02 -11.59 12.38
C ALA A 36 -14.26 -11.09 10.95
N ASP A 37 -15.53 -11.03 10.55
CA ASP A 37 -16.00 -10.55 9.25
C ASP A 37 -17.42 -9.97 9.40
N ASP A 38 -17.81 -9.03 8.55
CA ASP A 38 -19.19 -8.53 8.46
C ASP A 38 -20.20 -9.68 8.22
N ASP A 39 -19.79 -10.70 7.44
CA ASP A 39 -20.51 -11.97 7.34
C ASP A 39 -20.08 -12.92 8.47
N TYR A 40 -20.77 -12.81 9.60
CA TYR A 40 -20.53 -13.67 10.76
C TYR A 40 -20.59 -15.18 10.43
N ARG A 41 -21.42 -15.61 9.47
CA ARG A 41 -21.49 -17.04 9.10
C ARG A 41 -20.23 -17.48 8.38
N ALA A 42 -19.70 -16.62 7.50
CA ALA A 42 -18.41 -16.86 6.87
C ALA A 42 -17.30 -16.90 7.92
N ALA A 43 -17.28 -15.97 8.87
CA ALA A 43 -16.29 -15.94 9.96
C ALA A 43 -16.36 -17.21 10.84
N GLU A 44 -17.56 -17.61 11.30
CA GLU A 44 -17.77 -18.79 12.13
C GLU A 44 -17.35 -20.08 11.41
N SER A 45 -17.74 -20.25 10.14
CA SER A 45 -17.32 -21.41 9.35
C SER A 45 -15.80 -21.46 9.15
N TYR A 46 -15.17 -20.31 8.98
CA TYR A 46 -13.74 -20.22 8.72
C TYR A 46 -12.93 -20.46 10.01
N ALA A 47 -13.37 -19.89 11.13
CA ALA A 47 -12.80 -20.11 12.46
C ALA A 47 -12.84 -21.59 12.86
N ALA A 48 -13.98 -22.27 12.64
CA ALA A 48 -14.11 -23.69 12.90
C ALA A 48 -13.15 -24.55 12.07
N SER A 49 -12.81 -24.11 10.84
CA SER A 49 -11.86 -24.83 9.98
C SER A 49 -10.40 -24.69 10.42
N LEU A 50 -10.09 -23.68 11.23
CA LEU A 50 -8.74 -23.34 11.70
C LEU A 50 -8.57 -23.50 13.21
N ASP A 51 -9.61 -23.98 13.90
CA ASP A 51 -9.66 -24.14 15.36
C ASP A 51 -9.29 -22.86 16.13
N CYS A 52 -9.86 -21.72 15.71
CA CYS A 52 -9.64 -20.42 16.34
C CYS A 52 -10.96 -19.74 16.78
N GLU A 53 -10.84 -18.64 17.54
CA GLU A 53 -12.01 -17.89 18.02
C GLU A 53 -12.65 -17.06 16.90
N THR A 54 -13.96 -16.79 17.04
CA THR A 54 -14.72 -15.89 16.17
C THR A 54 -15.51 -14.89 17.00
N GLU A 55 -15.61 -13.66 16.52
CA GLU A 55 -16.39 -12.61 17.18
C GLU A 55 -17.28 -11.87 16.17
N SER A 56 -18.51 -11.57 16.59
CA SER A 56 -19.48 -10.81 15.78
C SER A 56 -19.36 -9.29 15.97
N ASP A 57 -18.75 -8.83 17.06
CA ASP A 57 -18.42 -7.41 17.30
C ASP A 57 -16.91 -7.23 17.23
N PHE A 58 -16.47 -6.43 16.26
CA PHE A 58 -15.06 -6.15 16.03
C PHE A 58 -14.35 -5.51 17.23
N ARG A 59 -15.09 -4.80 18.09
CA ARG A 59 -14.52 -4.26 19.34
C ARG A 59 -14.31 -5.37 20.36
N GLN A 60 -15.22 -6.35 20.42
CA GLN A 60 -15.04 -7.52 21.29
C GLN A 60 -13.85 -8.36 20.86
N LEU A 61 -13.61 -8.50 19.54
CA LEU A 61 -12.42 -9.15 19.00
C LEU A 61 -11.14 -8.57 19.63
N VAL A 62 -11.01 -7.24 19.62
CA VAL A 62 -9.83 -6.53 20.15
C VAL A 62 -9.78 -6.52 21.68
N LEU A 63 -10.91 -6.45 22.37
CA LEU A 63 -10.95 -6.34 23.84
C LEU A 63 -10.73 -7.69 24.54
N LYS A 64 -11.19 -8.79 23.95
CA LYS A 64 -11.02 -10.14 24.51
C LYS A 64 -9.66 -10.75 24.19
N ASN A 65 -9.02 -10.27 23.13
CA ASN A 65 -7.75 -10.80 22.66
C ASN A 65 -6.64 -9.77 22.81
N GLN A 66 -5.53 -10.18 23.42
CA GLN A 66 -4.28 -9.45 23.34
C GLN A 66 -3.52 -9.94 22.11
N PHE A 67 -3.52 -9.16 21.03
CA PHE A 67 -2.78 -9.48 19.81
C PHE A 67 -1.45 -8.71 19.75
N ASP A 68 -0.43 -9.33 19.19
CA ASP A 68 0.78 -8.62 18.74
C ASP A 68 0.52 -7.89 17.42
N LEU A 69 -0.36 -8.45 16.58
CA LEU A 69 -0.70 -7.95 15.26
C LEU A 69 -2.19 -8.18 14.95
N LEU A 70 -2.85 -7.17 14.40
CA LEU A 70 -4.17 -7.31 13.77
C LEU A 70 -4.08 -6.94 12.29
N VAL A 71 -4.51 -7.87 11.43
CA VAL A 71 -4.58 -7.65 9.98
C VAL A 71 -5.99 -7.20 9.62
N VAL A 72 -6.11 -6.04 8.99
CA VAL A 72 -7.40 -5.44 8.64
C VAL A 72 -7.57 -5.44 7.12
N SER A 73 -8.64 -6.05 6.63
CA SER A 73 -9.02 -6.11 5.22
C SER A 73 -10.48 -5.71 4.99
N GLU A 74 -11.17 -5.23 6.02
CA GLU A 74 -12.58 -4.87 5.94
C GLU A 74 -12.81 -3.66 5.01
N LYS A 75 -13.95 -3.66 4.33
CA LYS A 75 -14.26 -2.73 3.22
C LYS A 75 -15.15 -1.56 3.64
N ASN A 76 -15.67 -1.60 4.87
CA ASN A 76 -16.60 -0.60 5.39
C ASN A 76 -15.88 0.43 6.26
N ASN A 77 -16.51 1.57 6.55
CA ASN A 77 -15.94 2.66 7.36
C ASN A 77 -15.93 2.38 8.88
N SER A 78 -16.44 1.23 9.31
CA SER A 78 -16.64 0.92 10.72
C SER A 78 -15.37 0.40 11.40
N GLU A 79 -14.36 0.07 10.60
CA GLU A 79 -13.07 -0.46 11.04
C GLU A 79 -12.18 0.60 11.68
N LEU A 80 -12.35 1.89 11.34
CA LEU A 80 -11.56 2.98 11.91
C LEU A 80 -11.59 3.03 13.44
N GLY A 81 -12.77 2.83 14.05
CA GLY A 81 -12.90 2.80 15.51
C GLY A 81 -12.20 1.60 16.13
N VAL A 82 -12.22 0.46 15.44
CA VAL A 82 -11.58 -0.79 15.86
C VAL A 82 -10.06 -0.69 15.76
N ILE A 83 -9.55 -0.10 14.67
CA ILE A 83 -8.12 0.16 14.47
C ILE A 83 -7.57 1.04 15.59
N ARG A 84 -8.26 2.13 15.94
CA ARG A 84 -7.85 3.01 17.05
C ARG A 84 -7.80 2.27 18.36
N LEU A 85 -8.88 1.55 18.69
CA LEU A 85 -8.96 0.76 19.91
C LEU A 85 -7.84 -0.28 19.99
N ALA A 86 -7.49 -0.93 18.88
CA ALA A 86 -6.41 -1.91 18.83
C ALA A 86 -5.04 -1.26 19.08
N LEU A 87 -4.76 -0.13 18.41
CA LEU A 87 -3.51 0.62 18.60
C LEU A 87 -3.36 1.13 20.04
N GLU A 88 -4.44 1.65 20.62
CA GLU A 88 -4.50 2.10 22.03
C GLU A 88 -4.30 0.96 23.03
N ASN A 89 -4.66 -0.27 22.65
CA ASN A 89 -4.42 -1.48 23.43
C ASN A 89 -3.03 -2.11 23.16
N GLY A 90 -2.14 -1.43 22.44
CA GLY A 90 -0.78 -1.91 22.15
C GLY A 90 -0.70 -2.95 21.03
N THR A 91 -1.76 -3.16 20.25
CA THR A 91 -1.76 -4.06 19.09
C THR A 91 -1.27 -3.35 17.84
N ASN A 92 -0.32 -3.96 17.12
CA ASN A 92 0.13 -3.43 15.84
C ASN A 92 -0.85 -3.71 14.70
N ILE A 93 -0.86 -2.87 13.66
CA ILE A 93 -1.85 -2.97 12.58
C ILE A 93 -1.20 -3.04 11.19
N CYS A 94 -1.60 -4.07 10.45
CA CYS A 94 -1.35 -4.21 9.01
C CYS A 94 -2.68 -4.10 8.25
N LYS A 95 -2.83 -3.10 7.38
CA LYS A 95 -4.04 -2.93 6.56
C LYS A 95 -3.81 -3.45 5.13
N ILE A 96 -4.67 -4.32 4.63
CA ILE A 96 -4.70 -4.63 3.20
C ILE A 96 -5.10 -3.33 2.46
N PRO A 97 -4.30 -2.86 1.48
CA PRO A 97 -4.49 -1.55 0.87
C PRO A 97 -5.93 -1.25 0.39
N PRO A 98 -6.35 0.04 0.45
CA PRO A 98 -5.55 1.22 0.76
C PRO A 98 -5.31 1.46 2.26
N LEU A 99 -4.29 2.26 2.59
CA LEU A 99 -3.99 2.62 3.99
C LEU A 99 -5.15 3.36 4.66
N SER A 100 -5.84 4.24 3.95
CA SER A 100 -6.99 5.00 4.46
C SER A 100 -7.74 5.62 3.30
N ARG A 101 -8.90 6.23 3.55
CA ARG A 101 -9.70 6.86 2.49
C ARG A 101 -9.19 8.24 2.08
N ASN A 102 -8.48 8.91 2.98
CA ASN A 102 -7.98 10.28 2.81
C ASN A 102 -6.78 10.54 3.73
N LEU A 103 -6.07 11.64 3.47
CA LEU A 103 -4.88 11.99 4.25
C LEU A 103 -5.19 12.23 5.73
N ALA A 104 -6.34 12.83 6.07
CA ALA A 104 -6.69 13.12 7.47
C ALA A 104 -6.81 11.84 8.30
N GLU A 105 -7.44 10.80 7.75
CA GLU A 105 -7.49 9.47 8.38
C GLU A 105 -6.11 8.83 8.51
N ALA A 106 -5.27 8.87 7.47
CA ALA A 106 -3.91 8.34 7.53
C ALA A 106 -3.09 8.99 8.65
N VAL A 107 -3.09 10.33 8.72
CA VAL A 107 -2.34 11.10 9.71
C VAL A 107 -2.84 10.79 11.12
N ASP A 108 -4.16 10.81 11.32
CA ASP A 108 -4.74 10.64 12.65
C ASP A 108 -4.50 9.23 13.22
N ILE A 109 -4.60 8.18 12.40
CA ILE A 109 -4.28 6.81 12.83
C ILE A 109 -2.76 6.64 13.06
N TYR A 110 -1.93 7.23 12.20
CA TYR A 110 -0.49 7.18 12.34
C TYR A 110 0.00 7.84 13.63
N GLU A 111 -0.57 9.01 13.99
CA GLU A 111 -0.29 9.69 15.26
C GLU A 111 -0.68 8.81 16.47
N ILE A 112 -1.84 8.15 16.41
CA ILE A 112 -2.27 7.23 17.46
C ILE A 112 -1.29 6.07 17.60
N ALA A 113 -0.89 5.44 16.49
CA ALA A 113 0.09 4.36 16.51
C ALA A 113 1.42 4.81 17.14
N ALA A 114 1.95 5.95 16.69
CA ALA A 114 3.19 6.52 17.20
C ALA A 114 3.11 6.81 18.72
N SER A 115 2.00 7.38 19.20
CA SER A 115 1.80 7.70 20.61
C SER A 115 1.71 6.46 21.52
N ASN A 116 1.29 5.32 20.97
CA ASN A 116 1.15 4.06 21.70
C ASN A 116 2.32 3.09 21.45
N GLN A 117 3.39 3.53 20.78
CA GLN A 117 4.54 2.68 20.42
C GLN A 117 4.15 1.44 19.59
N THR A 118 3.08 1.58 18.80
CA THR A 118 2.62 0.59 17.82
C THR A 118 2.82 1.14 16.42
N PHE A 119 2.52 0.34 15.40
CA PHE A 119 2.56 0.79 14.01
C PHE A 119 1.24 0.59 13.26
N TYR A 120 1.09 1.40 12.21
CA TYR A 120 0.02 1.31 11.25
C TYR A 120 0.59 1.40 9.83
N MET A 121 0.56 0.28 9.10
CA MET A 121 1.14 0.24 7.74
C MET A 121 0.29 -0.59 6.77
N PRO A 122 0.42 -0.34 5.46
CA PRO A 122 -0.24 -1.18 4.46
C PRO A 122 0.54 -2.48 4.25
N VAL A 123 -0.16 -3.55 3.86
CA VAL A 123 0.47 -4.76 3.31
C VAL A 123 0.89 -4.49 1.86
N ASN A 124 1.97 -3.72 1.70
CA ASN A 124 2.58 -3.42 0.40
C ASN A 124 3.50 -4.57 -0.02
N LEU A 125 2.98 -5.43 -0.89
CA LEU A 125 3.71 -6.60 -1.40
C LEU A 125 4.64 -6.25 -2.58
N LEU A 126 4.43 -5.09 -3.22
CA LEU A 126 5.20 -4.70 -4.40
C LEU A 126 6.69 -4.60 -4.08
N LYS A 127 7.06 -4.02 -2.93
CA LYS A 127 8.47 -3.91 -2.50
C LYS A 127 9.17 -5.27 -2.27
N TYR A 128 8.42 -6.36 -2.14
CA TYR A 128 8.93 -7.72 -1.96
C TYR A 128 9.00 -8.53 -3.25
N SER A 129 8.42 -8.01 -4.33
CA SER A 129 8.66 -8.55 -5.66
C SER A 129 10.13 -8.33 -6.04
N HIS A 130 10.71 -9.27 -6.78
CA HIS A 130 12.16 -9.29 -6.97
C HIS A 130 12.68 -8.03 -7.68
N GLY A 131 12.02 -7.58 -8.75
CA GLY A 131 12.53 -6.42 -9.48
C GLY A 131 12.41 -5.11 -8.69
N PHE A 132 11.37 -4.94 -7.87
CA PHE A 132 11.24 -3.79 -6.98
C PHE A 132 12.12 -3.88 -5.73
N HIS A 133 12.46 -5.09 -5.28
CA HIS A 133 13.48 -5.29 -4.25
C HIS A 133 14.86 -4.86 -4.76
N SER A 134 15.29 -5.36 -5.92
CA SER A 134 16.55 -4.95 -6.56
C SER A 134 16.59 -3.45 -6.85
N PHE A 135 15.45 -2.87 -7.23
CA PHE A 135 15.31 -1.41 -7.38
C PHE A 135 15.54 -0.67 -6.06
N GLY A 136 14.91 -1.12 -4.97
CA GLY A 136 15.10 -0.53 -3.64
C GLY A 136 16.56 -0.55 -3.20
N GLU A 137 17.22 -1.71 -3.30
CA GLU A 137 18.64 -1.86 -2.97
C GLU A 137 19.53 -0.94 -3.83
N TYR A 138 19.24 -0.85 -5.13
CA TYR A 138 20.00 -0.01 -6.04
C TYR A 138 19.87 1.49 -5.71
N ILE A 139 18.65 1.96 -5.41
CA ILE A 139 18.44 3.35 -5.00
C ILE A 139 19.11 3.64 -3.65
N GLU A 140 19.00 2.73 -2.68
CA GLU A 140 19.64 2.88 -1.37
C GLU A 140 21.18 2.95 -1.49
N GLN A 141 21.79 2.15 -2.37
CA GLN A 141 23.23 2.18 -2.65
C GLN A 141 23.69 3.50 -3.28
N LYS A 142 22.85 4.16 -4.10
CA LYS A 142 23.17 5.48 -4.67
C LYS A 142 23.15 6.58 -3.61
N GLY A 143 22.42 6.38 -2.52
CA GLY A 143 22.30 7.33 -1.41
C GLY A 143 21.35 8.51 -1.73
N PRO A 144 21.16 9.42 -0.75
CA PRO A 144 20.16 10.49 -0.83
C PRO A 144 20.57 11.68 -1.71
N GLU A 145 21.85 11.80 -2.11
CA GLU A 145 22.36 12.96 -2.85
C GLU A 145 22.43 12.67 -4.35
N ASN A 146 21.69 13.45 -5.15
CA ASN A 146 21.75 13.54 -6.61
C ASN A 146 21.95 12.20 -7.32
N HIS A 147 20.89 11.39 -7.33
CA HIS A 147 20.83 10.08 -7.98
C HIS A 147 21.09 10.09 -9.50
N GLY A 148 21.31 11.25 -10.11
CA GLY A 148 21.68 11.37 -11.53
C GLY A 148 20.53 11.14 -12.51
N PHE A 149 19.34 10.79 -12.01
CA PHE A 149 18.10 10.70 -12.76
C PHE A 149 17.44 12.06 -12.95
N TYR A 150 16.98 12.33 -14.16
CA TYR A 150 16.26 13.57 -14.50
C TYR A 150 14.78 13.30 -14.85
N GLN A 151 14.42 12.04 -15.10
CA GLN A 151 13.03 11.67 -15.38
C GLN A 151 12.70 10.28 -14.85
N ALA A 152 11.48 10.12 -14.33
CA ALA A 152 10.87 8.82 -14.04
C ALA A 152 9.52 8.69 -14.75
N LEU A 153 9.29 7.56 -15.40
CA LEU A 153 8.04 7.19 -16.05
C LEU A 153 7.48 5.95 -15.36
N VAL A 154 6.27 6.09 -14.82
CA VAL A 154 5.66 5.10 -13.94
C VAL A 154 4.33 4.66 -14.54
N GLN A 155 4.12 3.35 -14.59
CA GLN A 155 2.88 2.73 -15.06
C GLN A 155 2.28 1.89 -13.95
N SER A 156 1.02 2.16 -13.63
CA SER A 156 0.21 1.37 -12.70
C SER A 156 -1.10 0.98 -13.37
N TYR A 157 -1.06 -0.12 -14.11
CA TYR A 157 -2.17 -0.65 -14.86
C TYR A 157 -2.65 -1.93 -14.20
N ASN A 158 -3.93 -1.99 -13.92
CA ASN A 158 -4.59 -3.14 -13.33
C ASN A 158 -5.97 -3.30 -13.95
N TYR A 159 -6.57 -4.47 -13.83
CA TYR A 159 -7.96 -4.68 -14.23
C TYR A 159 -8.82 -4.91 -12.99
N VAL A 160 -9.81 -4.04 -12.79
CA VAL A 160 -10.79 -4.23 -11.72
C VAL A 160 -12.18 -4.25 -12.34
N ASP A 161 -12.79 -5.43 -12.33
CA ASP A 161 -14.20 -5.57 -12.63
C ASP A 161 -15.03 -4.98 -11.48
N THR A 162 -15.45 -3.73 -11.65
CA THR A 162 -16.31 -3.02 -10.70
C THR A 162 -17.79 -3.36 -10.85
N ALA A 163 -18.17 -4.20 -11.82
CA ALA A 163 -19.52 -4.73 -11.93
C ALA A 163 -19.75 -5.93 -10.98
N SER A 164 -18.68 -6.57 -10.49
CA SER A 164 -18.79 -7.61 -9.47
C SER A 164 -19.22 -7.03 -8.12
N GLU A 165 -20.01 -7.80 -7.38
CA GLU A 165 -20.54 -7.38 -6.07
C GLU A 165 -19.42 -7.07 -5.07
N ASP A 166 -18.34 -7.88 -5.09
CA ASP A 166 -17.17 -7.73 -4.23
C ASP A 166 -16.38 -6.44 -4.42
N ASN A 167 -16.49 -5.82 -5.60
CA ASN A 167 -15.75 -4.62 -6.00
C ASN A 167 -16.64 -3.38 -6.16
N ARG A 168 -17.96 -3.53 -6.04
CA ARG A 168 -18.90 -2.41 -6.28
C ARG A 168 -18.66 -1.23 -5.34
N TRP A 169 -18.22 -1.49 -4.10
CA TRP A 169 -17.86 -0.45 -3.14
C TRP A 169 -16.74 0.48 -3.63
N LYS A 170 -15.83 0.00 -4.50
CA LYS A 170 -14.74 0.80 -5.11
C LYS A 170 -15.24 1.92 -6.01
N THR A 171 -16.52 1.93 -6.35
CA THR A 171 -17.17 2.93 -7.20
C THR A 171 -17.74 4.12 -6.41
N ASP A 172 -17.87 3.98 -5.08
CA ASP A 172 -18.36 5.03 -4.17
C ASP A 172 -17.19 5.70 -3.43
N PRO A 173 -16.90 7.00 -3.65
CA PRO A 173 -15.81 7.68 -2.97
C PRO A 173 -15.97 7.76 -1.44
N ASN A 174 -17.19 7.65 -0.90
CA ASN A 174 -17.39 7.64 0.55
C ASN A 174 -16.93 6.33 1.22
N LEU A 175 -16.93 5.23 0.45
CA LEU A 175 -16.45 3.93 0.91
C LEU A 175 -14.98 3.74 0.48
N ALA A 176 -14.67 4.03 -0.78
CA ALA A 176 -13.37 3.75 -1.38
C ALA A 176 -12.31 4.82 -1.14
N GLY A 177 -12.71 6.03 -0.76
CA GLY A 177 -11.85 7.23 -0.70
C GLY A 177 -11.51 7.82 -2.07
N GLY A 178 -11.20 6.97 -3.04
CA GLY A 178 -10.80 7.35 -4.39
C GLY A 178 -10.74 6.14 -5.32
N GLY A 179 -10.35 6.36 -6.57
CA GLY A 179 -10.28 5.34 -7.60
C GLY A 179 -8.90 4.74 -7.77
N VAL A 180 -8.43 4.67 -9.01
CA VAL A 180 -7.19 3.94 -9.36
C VAL A 180 -5.94 4.48 -8.66
N LEU A 181 -5.85 5.78 -8.34
CA LEU A 181 -4.66 6.30 -7.64
C LEU A 181 -4.55 5.72 -6.23
N LEU A 182 -5.65 5.73 -5.48
CA LEU A 182 -5.67 5.23 -4.11
C LEU A 182 -5.74 3.70 -4.03
N ASN A 183 -6.49 3.04 -4.92
CA ASN A 183 -6.76 1.61 -4.81
C ASN A 183 -5.89 0.74 -5.74
N GLY A 184 -5.26 1.32 -6.77
CA GLY A 184 -4.44 0.58 -7.75
C GLY A 184 -2.97 0.97 -7.75
N ALA A 185 -2.67 2.27 -7.61
CA ALA A 185 -1.31 2.81 -7.70
C ALA A 185 -0.63 3.05 -6.35
N PHE A 186 -1.31 2.83 -5.22
CA PHE A 186 -0.80 3.21 -3.92
C PHE A 186 0.53 2.54 -3.55
N ASP A 187 0.69 1.26 -3.87
CA ASP A 187 1.93 0.52 -3.58
C ASP A 187 3.14 1.08 -4.36
N ILE A 188 2.97 1.38 -5.65
CA ILE A 188 4.04 1.96 -6.47
C ILE A 188 4.31 3.42 -6.09
N ILE A 189 3.29 4.18 -5.71
CA ILE A 189 3.44 5.54 -5.14
C ILE A 189 4.23 5.48 -3.84
N THR A 190 3.93 4.51 -2.96
CA THR A 190 4.68 4.31 -1.71
C THR A 190 6.14 3.97 -1.99
N THR A 191 6.42 3.13 -3.00
CA THR A 191 7.79 2.84 -3.44
C THR A 191 8.51 4.10 -3.92
N LEU A 192 7.87 4.94 -4.74
CA LEU A 192 8.45 6.21 -5.21
C LEU A 192 8.76 7.16 -4.05
N VAL A 193 7.82 7.33 -3.11
CA VAL A 193 7.98 8.20 -1.94
C VAL A 193 9.10 7.68 -1.04
N LYS A 194 9.24 6.36 -0.89
CA LYS A 194 10.36 5.76 -0.15
C LYS A 194 11.70 6.01 -0.85
N SER A 195 11.73 5.96 -2.19
CA SER A 195 12.96 6.12 -2.99
C SER A 195 13.42 7.56 -3.15
N PHE A 196 12.48 8.51 -3.30
CA PHE A 196 12.79 9.89 -3.70
C PHE A 196 12.25 10.95 -2.74
N GLY A 197 11.52 10.55 -1.70
CA GLY A 197 10.83 11.48 -0.82
C GLY A 197 9.56 12.09 -1.45
N LEU A 198 8.98 13.07 -0.75
CA LEU A 198 7.82 13.80 -1.25
C LEU A 198 8.22 14.78 -2.36
N PRO A 199 7.46 14.84 -3.46
CA PRO A 199 7.67 15.86 -4.48
C PRO A 199 7.31 17.25 -3.97
N VAL A 200 7.86 18.28 -4.61
CA VAL A 200 7.61 19.69 -4.30
C VAL A 200 6.28 20.15 -4.89
N ASP A 201 5.99 19.76 -6.13
CA ASP A 201 4.78 20.11 -6.85
C ASP A 201 4.15 18.85 -7.48
N VAL A 202 2.83 18.74 -7.37
CA VAL A 202 2.03 17.67 -7.94
C VAL A 202 0.90 18.28 -8.77
N TYR A 203 0.82 17.91 -10.04
CA TYR A 203 -0.30 18.25 -10.92
C TYR A 203 -0.97 16.97 -11.41
N ALA A 204 -2.32 16.92 -11.39
CA ALA A 204 -3.03 15.71 -11.79
C ALA A 204 -4.23 15.99 -12.71
N VAL A 205 -4.47 15.04 -13.62
CA VAL A 205 -5.66 14.96 -14.46
C VAL A 205 -6.27 13.57 -14.26
N LEU A 206 -7.54 13.55 -13.86
CA LEU A 206 -8.28 12.33 -13.55
C LEU A 206 -9.48 12.25 -14.47
N THR A 207 -9.80 11.05 -14.95
CA THR A 207 -11.00 10.80 -15.73
C THR A 207 -11.71 9.56 -15.24
N ASN A 208 -12.99 9.48 -15.56
CA ASN A 208 -13.78 8.27 -15.47
C ASN A 208 -14.42 8.04 -16.84
N GLN A 209 -13.95 7.03 -17.55
CA GLN A 209 -14.34 6.66 -18.91
C GLN A 209 -15.15 5.37 -18.99
N THR A 210 -15.53 4.78 -17.84
CA THR A 210 -16.33 3.55 -17.82
C THR A 210 -17.58 3.68 -18.69
N SER A 211 -17.62 2.85 -19.74
CA SER A 211 -18.58 2.93 -20.86
C SER A 211 -19.89 2.17 -20.60
N ASP A 212 -20.03 1.53 -19.45
CA ASP A 212 -21.23 0.76 -19.14
C ASP A 212 -22.39 1.69 -18.81
N ASN A 213 -23.42 1.68 -19.67
CA ASN A 213 -24.68 2.40 -19.46
C ASN A 213 -25.39 2.00 -18.14
N ARG A 214 -25.00 0.88 -17.51
CA ARG A 214 -25.46 0.49 -16.16
C ARG A 214 -24.68 1.16 -15.03
N ILE A 215 -23.47 1.65 -15.28
CA ILE A 215 -22.52 2.17 -14.29
C ILE A 215 -22.44 3.71 -14.38
N ARG A 216 -23.59 4.39 -14.51
CA ARG A 216 -23.67 5.85 -14.28
C ARG A 216 -23.39 6.25 -12.82
N SER A 217 -23.12 5.27 -11.94
CA SER A 217 -22.85 5.44 -10.51
C SER A 217 -21.39 5.26 -10.12
N SER A 218 -20.45 4.99 -11.05
CA SER A 218 -19.03 5.06 -10.69
C SER A 218 -18.64 6.51 -10.53
N LEU A 219 -18.29 6.90 -9.31
CA LEU A 219 -17.90 8.27 -8.97
C LEU A 219 -16.39 8.39 -8.72
N THR A 220 -15.69 7.28 -8.57
CA THR A 220 -14.23 7.22 -8.48
C THR A 220 -13.57 7.20 -9.85
N GLU A 221 -12.35 7.73 -9.96
CA GLU A 221 -11.60 7.80 -11.21
C GLU A 221 -11.11 6.42 -11.68
N ASP A 222 -11.14 6.17 -12.98
CA ASP A 222 -10.64 4.92 -13.57
C ASP A 222 -9.29 5.08 -14.28
N CYS A 223 -8.94 6.32 -14.63
CA CYS A 223 -7.68 6.69 -15.23
C CYS A 223 -7.14 7.96 -14.58
N ALA A 224 -5.83 8.00 -14.38
CA ALA A 224 -5.15 9.14 -13.80
C ALA A 224 -3.79 9.36 -14.46
N PHE A 225 -3.49 10.62 -14.73
CA PHE A 225 -2.16 11.10 -15.06
C PHE A 225 -1.71 12.08 -13.98
N VAL A 226 -0.58 11.80 -13.36
CA VAL A 226 0.02 12.65 -12.33
C VAL A 226 1.43 13.02 -12.78
N THR A 227 1.73 14.32 -12.80
CA THR A 227 3.07 14.84 -13.06
C THR A 227 3.56 15.52 -11.80
N MET A 228 4.79 15.26 -11.40
CA MET A 228 5.38 15.83 -10.20
C MET A 228 6.85 16.21 -10.40
N THR A 229 7.29 17.19 -9.61
CA THR A 229 8.67 17.70 -9.64
C THR A 229 9.32 17.51 -8.29
N GLN A 230 10.52 16.93 -8.29
CA GLN A 230 11.34 16.74 -7.09
C GLN A 230 12.19 17.98 -6.78
N GLN A 231 12.79 18.03 -5.58
CA GLN A 231 13.65 19.15 -5.15
C GLN A 231 14.86 19.36 -6.06
N ASP A 232 15.38 18.29 -6.67
CA ASP A 232 16.50 18.31 -7.62
C ASP A 232 16.07 18.56 -9.08
N ASN A 233 14.80 18.90 -9.30
CA ASN A 233 14.12 19.05 -10.60
C ASN A 233 13.92 17.76 -11.39
N MET A 234 14.08 16.57 -10.79
CA MET A 234 13.65 15.34 -11.45
C MET A 234 12.14 15.38 -11.70
N LEU A 235 11.73 15.06 -12.93
CA LEU A 235 10.33 14.98 -13.34
C LEU A 235 9.82 13.55 -13.23
N ILE A 236 8.74 13.32 -12.48
CA ILE A 236 8.13 12.00 -12.37
C ILE A 236 6.72 12.06 -12.95
N ASN A 237 6.37 11.09 -13.80
CA ASN A 237 5.04 10.95 -14.36
C ASN A 237 4.46 9.58 -14.00
N ILE A 238 3.24 9.56 -13.49
CA ILE A 238 2.48 8.35 -13.19
C ILE A 238 1.30 8.30 -14.14
N SER A 239 1.20 7.21 -14.90
CA SER A 239 0.02 6.82 -15.65
C SER A 239 -0.64 5.64 -14.95
N ALA A 240 -1.88 5.82 -14.49
CA ALA A 240 -2.62 4.78 -13.81
C ALA A 240 -3.95 4.51 -14.51
N SER A 241 -4.33 3.23 -14.61
CA SER A 241 -5.62 2.82 -15.16
C SER A 241 -6.08 1.50 -14.56
N ARG A 242 -7.36 1.44 -14.14
CA ARG A 242 -8.00 0.20 -13.67
C ARG A 242 -8.72 -0.59 -14.77
N LEU A 243 -8.60 -0.14 -16.03
CA LEU A 243 -9.26 -0.72 -17.21
C LEU A 243 -8.28 -1.49 -18.11
N ALA A 244 -7.01 -1.58 -17.71
CA ALA A 244 -5.94 -1.99 -18.58
C ALA A 244 -5.63 -3.49 -18.44
N ILE A 245 -5.60 -4.18 -19.58
CA ILE A 245 -5.11 -5.55 -19.73
C ILE A 245 -4.07 -5.52 -20.88
N PRO A 246 -2.85 -6.07 -20.69
CA PRO A 246 -2.36 -6.74 -19.49
C PRO A 246 -2.12 -5.77 -18.31
N GLU A 247 -2.16 -6.30 -17.10
CA GLU A 247 -1.75 -5.56 -15.90
C GLU A 247 -0.25 -5.24 -15.96
N LYS A 248 0.14 -4.10 -15.39
CA LYS A 248 1.51 -3.59 -15.43
C LYS A 248 1.83 -2.75 -14.21
N GLN A 249 2.93 -3.06 -13.54
CA GLN A 249 3.58 -2.19 -12.56
C GLN A 249 5.00 -1.95 -13.04
N LYS A 250 5.36 -0.70 -13.35
CA LYS A 250 6.67 -0.39 -13.94
C LYS A 250 7.18 0.96 -13.49
N ILE A 251 8.48 1.03 -13.16
CA ILE A 251 9.25 2.26 -13.06
C ILE A 251 10.34 2.23 -14.13
N LEU A 252 10.42 3.27 -14.95
CA LEU A 252 11.56 3.57 -15.82
C LEU A 252 12.21 4.86 -15.34
N LEU A 253 13.47 4.79 -14.92
CA LEU A 253 14.29 5.97 -14.63
C LEU A 253 15.21 6.25 -15.80
N LEU A 254 15.28 7.52 -16.19
CA LEU A 254 16.22 8.04 -17.18
C LEU A 254 17.23 8.94 -16.48
N GLY A 255 18.51 8.61 -16.63
CA GLY A 255 19.60 9.29 -15.95
C GLY A 255 20.75 9.64 -16.87
N LYS A 256 21.67 10.43 -16.32
CA LYS A 256 22.87 10.91 -17.04
C LYS A 256 23.84 9.79 -17.37
N GLU A 257 23.97 8.82 -16.47
CA GLU A 257 24.93 7.72 -16.56
C GLU A 257 24.27 6.37 -16.81
N GLU A 258 23.04 6.19 -16.31
CA GLU A 258 22.34 4.91 -16.31
C GLU A 258 20.84 5.13 -16.52
N ASN A 259 20.20 4.21 -17.24
CA ASN A 259 18.75 4.04 -17.26
C ASN A 259 18.39 2.80 -16.45
N VAL A 260 17.30 2.86 -15.70
CA VAL A 260 16.84 1.76 -14.83
C VAL A 260 15.41 1.38 -15.18
N ILE A 261 15.14 0.08 -15.29
CA ILE A 261 13.79 -0.47 -15.41
C ILE A 261 13.54 -1.42 -14.25
N ALA A 262 12.41 -1.22 -13.58
CA ALA A 262 11.91 -2.13 -12.56
C ALA A 262 10.45 -2.51 -12.83
N GLU A 263 10.17 -3.80 -12.80
CA GLU A 263 8.84 -4.43 -12.83
C GLU A 263 8.84 -5.56 -11.77
N PRO A 264 7.70 -6.19 -11.42
CA PRO A 264 7.68 -7.19 -10.34
C PRO A 264 8.66 -8.36 -10.53
N ASP A 265 8.86 -8.78 -11.77
CA ASP A 265 9.67 -9.92 -12.20
C ASP A 265 10.95 -9.52 -12.94
N PHE A 266 11.23 -8.21 -13.07
CA PHE A 266 12.29 -7.72 -13.94
C PHE A 266 13.02 -6.51 -13.34
N PHE A 267 14.35 -6.54 -13.40
CA PHE A 267 15.20 -5.40 -13.09
C PHE A 267 16.31 -5.26 -14.12
N GLN A 268 16.57 -4.05 -14.61
CA GLN A 268 17.62 -3.80 -15.58
C GLN A 268 18.27 -2.44 -15.37
N ILE A 269 19.59 -2.38 -15.58
CA ILE A 269 20.37 -1.16 -15.71
C ILE A 269 21.02 -1.17 -17.10
N SER A 270 20.93 -0.07 -17.83
CA SER A 270 21.56 0.07 -19.14
C SER A 270 22.22 1.43 -19.34
N ASN A 271 23.20 1.50 -20.23
CA ASN A 271 23.81 2.76 -20.64
C ASN A 271 22.80 3.63 -21.42
N PRO A 272 22.64 4.92 -21.10
CA PRO A 272 21.63 5.77 -21.71
C PRO A 272 21.93 6.13 -23.17
N CYS A 273 23.21 6.15 -23.57
CA CYS A 273 23.63 6.53 -24.92
C CYS A 273 23.64 5.34 -25.88
N THR A 274 24.13 4.18 -25.43
CA THR A 274 24.30 2.99 -26.29
C THR A 274 23.16 2.00 -26.16
N GLY A 275 22.39 2.05 -25.07
CA GLY A 275 21.40 1.02 -24.73
C GLY A 275 22.02 -0.29 -24.26
N GLU A 276 23.34 -0.35 -24.09
CA GLU A 276 24.04 -1.55 -23.62
C GLU A 276 23.56 -1.94 -22.21
N ILE A 277 23.22 -3.21 -22.03
CA ILE A 277 22.75 -3.74 -20.75
C ILE A 277 23.96 -3.95 -19.83
N ILE A 278 23.96 -3.24 -18.70
CA ILE A 278 25.00 -3.32 -17.67
C ILE A 278 24.66 -4.43 -16.67
N ARG A 279 23.39 -4.51 -16.25
CA ARG A 279 22.85 -5.52 -15.34
C ARG A 279 21.42 -5.85 -15.77
N GLN A 280 21.05 -7.12 -15.75
CA GLN A 280 19.67 -7.55 -15.98
C GLN A 280 19.35 -8.78 -15.14
N GLU A 281 18.18 -8.77 -14.53
CA GLU A 281 17.68 -9.83 -13.69
C GLU A 281 16.23 -10.13 -14.08
N LYS A 282 15.93 -11.43 -14.17
CA LYS A 282 14.60 -11.96 -14.48
C LYS A 282 14.25 -12.99 -13.43
N PHE A 283 13.02 -12.90 -12.92
CA PHE A 283 12.55 -13.74 -11.83
C PHE A 283 11.16 -14.28 -12.14
N PRO A 284 10.77 -15.45 -11.62
CA PRO A 284 9.35 -15.77 -11.54
C PRO A 284 8.69 -14.83 -10.51
N PHE A 285 7.58 -14.19 -10.87
CA PHE A 285 6.78 -13.49 -9.87
C PHE A 285 5.91 -14.50 -9.11
N GLU A 286 6.13 -14.60 -7.80
CA GLU A 286 5.32 -15.44 -6.92
C GLU A 286 4.76 -14.62 -5.75
N LYS A 287 3.45 -14.36 -5.77
CA LYS A 287 2.76 -13.58 -4.73
C LYS A 287 2.94 -14.20 -3.32
N LYS A 288 2.90 -15.53 -3.20
CA LYS A 288 3.11 -16.23 -1.91
C LYS A 288 4.51 -15.98 -1.35
N LEU A 289 5.53 -16.00 -2.20
CA LEU A 289 6.90 -15.70 -1.79
C LEU A 289 7.05 -14.25 -1.30
N ALA A 290 6.41 -13.29 -1.98
CA ALA A 290 6.40 -11.90 -1.54
C ALA A 290 5.73 -11.74 -0.15
N ILE A 291 4.62 -12.43 0.10
CA ILE A 291 3.95 -12.45 1.41
C ILE A 291 4.84 -13.08 2.47
N THR A 292 5.50 -14.21 2.18
CA THR A 292 6.43 -14.85 3.13
C THR A 292 7.59 -13.92 3.50
N LYS A 293 8.18 -13.21 2.54
CA LYS A 293 9.23 -12.21 2.84
C LYS A 293 8.70 -11.07 3.70
N PHE A 294 7.50 -10.56 3.41
CA PHE A 294 6.84 -9.56 4.25
C PHE A 294 6.63 -10.05 5.69
N LEU A 295 6.14 -11.27 5.86
CA LEU A 295 5.91 -11.87 7.17
C LEU A 295 7.21 -12.03 7.97
N ASN A 296 8.30 -12.45 7.34
CA ASN A 296 9.61 -12.56 7.99
C ASN A 296 10.14 -11.21 8.49
N ASP A 297 10.03 -10.17 7.64
CA ASP A 297 10.40 -8.80 8.01
C ASP A 297 9.52 -8.28 9.14
N LEU A 298 8.22 -8.57 9.08
CA LEU A 298 7.23 -8.16 10.08
C LEU A 298 7.51 -8.80 11.43
N HIS A 299 7.71 -10.12 11.46
CA HIS A 299 8.03 -10.89 12.66
C HIS A 299 9.32 -10.38 13.31
N SER A 300 10.40 -10.29 12.52
CA SER A 300 11.68 -9.76 12.98
C SER A 300 11.56 -8.32 13.45
N GLY A 301 10.70 -7.53 12.80
CA GLY A 301 10.46 -6.13 13.11
C GLY A 301 9.77 -5.90 14.43
N ILE A 302 8.74 -6.71 14.73
CA ILE A 302 8.01 -6.67 16.00
C ILE A 302 8.93 -7.10 17.15
N LEU A 303 9.65 -8.23 17.01
CA LEU A 303 10.52 -8.74 18.07
C LEU A 303 11.71 -7.82 18.39
N ASN A 304 12.29 -7.17 17.38
CA ASN A 304 13.46 -6.31 17.55
C ASN A 304 13.10 -4.81 17.69
N ASN A 305 11.81 -4.46 17.69
CA ASN A 305 11.30 -3.08 17.71
C ASN A 305 11.99 -2.15 16.68
N SER A 306 12.28 -2.67 15.48
CA SER A 306 13.27 -2.07 14.56
C SER A 306 12.76 -1.67 13.18
N ILE A 307 11.63 -2.20 12.70
CA ILE A 307 11.33 -2.17 11.25
C ILE A 307 10.12 -1.33 10.84
N VAL A 308 9.34 -0.74 11.74
CA VAL A 308 7.98 -0.36 11.35
C VAL A 308 7.70 1.14 11.20
N ASN A 309 8.62 1.99 11.64
CA ASN A 309 8.46 3.44 11.45
C ASN A 309 8.63 3.87 9.99
N THR A 310 9.62 3.33 9.26
CA THR A 310 9.94 3.81 7.90
C THR A 310 8.87 3.43 6.87
N SER A 311 8.31 2.22 6.96
CA SER A 311 7.23 1.78 6.05
C SER A 311 5.92 2.53 6.34
N SER A 312 5.61 2.75 7.62
CA SER A 312 4.44 3.53 8.04
C SER A 312 4.55 4.98 7.58
N GLU A 313 5.69 5.61 7.81
CA GLU A 313 5.95 7.01 7.40
C GLU A 313 5.86 7.18 5.88
N ALA A 314 6.48 6.28 5.10
CA ALA A 314 6.41 6.32 3.65
C ALA A 314 4.97 6.18 3.13
N ALA A 315 4.14 5.35 3.78
CA ALA A 315 2.75 5.15 3.39
C ALA A 315 1.88 6.37 3.72
N VAL A 316 2.09 7.05 4.85
CA VAL A 316 1.39 8.31 5.17
C VAL A 316 1.79 9.42 4.21
N LYS A 317 3.09 9.51 3.87
CA LYS A 317 3.57 10.44 2.83
C LYS A 317 2.97 10.11 1.46
N ALA A 318 2.82 8.83 1.11
CA ALA A 318 2.13 8.41 -0.10
C ALA A 318 0.66 8.84 -0.11
N SER A 319 -0.05 8.74 1.02
CA SER A 319 -1.40 9.31 1.17
C SER A 319 -1.42 10.82 0.91
N ALA A 320 -0.38 11.56 1.32
CA ALA A 320 -0.32 13.00 1.09
C ALA A 320 -0.13 13.36 -0.39
N LEU A 321 0.67 12.56 -1.10
CA LEU A 321 0.83 12.69 -2.55
C LEU A 321 -0.50 12.41 -3.27
N VAL A 322 -1.20 11.32 -2.91
CA VAL A 322 -2.50 10.97 -3.50
C VAL A 322 -3.54 12.05 -3.24
N ASP A 323 -3.64 12.55 -2.00
CA ASP A 323 -4.59 13.61 -1.65
C ASP A 323 -4.28 14.92 -2.41
N SER A 324 -3.00 15.28 -2.52
CA SER A 324 -2.56 16.43 -3.33
C SER A 324 -2.90 16.28 -4.81
N ALA A 325 -2.79 15.07 -5.36
CA ALA A 325 -3.24 14.79 -6.73
C ALA A 325 -4.76 14.98 -6.87
N TYR A 326 -5.56 14.52 -5.89
CA TYR A 326 -7.01 14.76 -5.90
C TYR A 326 -7.38 16.23 -5.78
N ILE A 327 -6.71 16.99 -4.91
CA ILE A 327 -6.90 18.43 -4.78
C ILE A 327 -6.52 19.11 -6.10
N SER A 328 -5.34 18.81 -6.66
CA SER A 328 -4.87 19.37 -7.93
C SER A 328 -5.83 19.12 -9.08
N ALA A 329 -6.36 17.90 -9.19
CA ALA A 329 -7.32 17.56 -10.22
C ALA A 329 -8.62 18.36 -10.11
N ARG A 330 -9.02 18.73 -8.89
CA ARG A 330 -10.21 19.56 -8.60
C ARG A 330 -9.94 21.05 -8.81
N THR A 331 -8.79 21.56 -8.36
CA THR A 331 -8.44 22.99 -8.40
C THR A 331 -7.82 23.42 -9.74
N LYS A 332 -7.34 22.45 -10.53
CA LYS A 332 -6.53 22.67 -11.75
C LYS A 332 -5.24 23.45 -11.48
N MET A 333 -4.73 23.37 -10.26
CA MET A 333 -3.49 24.01 -9.82
C MET A 333 -2.51 22.95 -9.29
N PRO A 334 -1.20 23.21 -9.32
CA PRO A 334 -0.23 22.34 -8.65
C PRO A 334 -0.40 22.42 -7.12
N GLU A 335 -0.21 21.28 -6.45
CA GLU A 335 -0.32 21.13 -5.00
C GLU A 335 0.98 20.61 -4.39
N ASN A 336 1.26 21.00 -3.14
CA ASN A 336 2.46 20.58 -2.41
C ASN A 336 2.08 19.60 -1.29
N PRO A 337 2.44 18.31 -1.38
CA PRO A 337 2.10 17.30 -0.38
C PRO A 337 2.61 17.59 1.04
N GLU A 338 3.80 18.16 1.17
CA GLU A 338 4.38 18.48 2.48
C GLU A 338 3.56 19.55 3.21
N LYS A 339 3.03 20.55 2.49
CA LYS A 339 2.11 21.54 3.05
C LYS A 339 0.81 20.89 3.53
N GLN A 340 0.25 19.96 2.76
CA GLN A 340 -0.98 19.26 3.16
C GLN A 340 -0.80 18.46 4.46
N MET A 341 0.33 17.76 4.61
CA MET A 341 0.65 17.07 5.86
C MET A 341 0.79 18.03 7.05
N LYS A 342 1.50 19.15 6.87
CA LYS A 342 1.71 20.15 7.92
C LYS A 342 0.40 20.79 8.42
N LEU A 343 -0.63 20.86 7.58
CA LEU A 343 -1.95 21.38 7.97
C LEU A 343 -2.72 20.41 8.89
N LEU A 344 -2.39 19.12 8.84
CA LEU A 344 -3.10 18.06 9.57
C LEU A 344 -2.36 17.57 10.81
N ALA A 345 -1.04 17.80 10.88
CA ALA A 345 -0.24 17.44 12.05
C ALA A 345 -0.75 18.19 13.29
N LYS A 346 -1.06 17.45 14.36
CA LYS A 346 -1.39 18.07 15.65
C LYS A 346 -0.10 18.60 16.28
N ASN A 347 -0.13 19.87 16.71
CA ASN A 347 1.02 20.57 17.33
C ASN A 347 1.59 19.85 18.54
#